data_AF-A0A661QA65-F1
#
_entry.id   AF-A0A661QA65-F1
#
_cell.length_a   1.000
_cell.length_b   1.000
_cell.length_c   1.000
_cell.angle_alpha   90.00
_cell.angle_beta   90.00
_cell.angle_gamma   90.00
#
_symmetry.space_group_name_H-M   'P 1'
#
loop_
_entity.id
_entity.type
_entity.pdbx_description
1 polymer ?
#
loop_
_entity_poly.entity_id
_entity_poly.type
_entity_poly.pdbx_seq_one_letter_code
_entity_poly.pdbx_strand_id
1 'polypeptide(L)' 'EEFIKYRRKHSAVESSINALENHGLDRCLDHGLNGFKRYVALSVVARNIQILGHLLQQKELKRQKRRKAA' A
#
# COMPACT_ATOMS: atom_id res chain seq x y z
N GLU A 1 -12.83 25.46 3.36
CA GLU A 1 -12.33 24.78 2.13
C GLU A 1 -11.31 23.67 2.42
N GLU A 2 -10.35 23.92 3.32
CA GLU A 2 -9.28 22.97 3.66
C GLU A 2 -9.78 21.59 4.17
N PHE A 3 -10.80 21.58 5.04
CA PHE A 3 -11.42 20.34 5.51
C PHE A 3 -11.96 19.47 4.37
N ILE A 4 -12.64 20.06 3.38
CA ILE A 4 -13.21 19.33 2.24
C ILE A 4 -12.09 18.69 1.40
N LYS A 5 -10.98 19.41 1.22
CA LYS A 5 -9.80 18.92 0.49
C LYS A 5 -9.16 17.71 1.18
N TYR A 6 -8.99 17.74 2.50
CA TYR A 6 -8.43 16.60 3.24
C TYR A 6 -9.42 15.44 3.36
N ARG A 7 -10.71 15.72 3.52
CA ARG A 7 -11.75 14.68 3.55
C ARG A 7 -11.76 13.83 2.28
N ARG A 8 -11.52 14.43 1.11
CA ARG A 8 -11.37 13.69 -0.16
C ARG A 8 -10.16 12.75 -0.18
N LYS A 9 -9.08 13.09 0.53
CA LYS A 9 -7.88 12.26 0.65
C LYS A 9 -8.00 11.19 1.75
N HIS A 10 -8.86 11.41 2.73
CA HIS A 10 -9.01 10.54 3.90
C HIS A 10 -9.25 9.09 3.50
N SER A 11 -10.16 8.81 2.55
CA SER A 11 -10.39 7.43 2.09
C SER A 11 -9.13 6.74 1.53
N ALA A 12 -8.25 7.48 0.84
CA ALA A 12 -6.99 6.94 0.34
C ALA A 12 -5.97 6.68 1.46
N VAL A 13 -6.00 7.50 2.52
CA VAL A 13 -5.19 7.30 3.73
C VAL A 13 -5.67 6.05 4.47
N GLU A 14 -6.97 5.95 4.77
CA GLU A 14 -7.57 4.80 5.44
C GLU A 14 -7.33 3.50 4.67
N SER A 15 -7.53 3.52 3.36
CA SER A 15 -7.23 2.39 2.49
C SER A 15 -5.75 1.98 2.56
N SER A 16 -4.85 2.96 2.70
CA SER A 16 -3.43 2.68 2.83
C SER A 16 -3.04 2.12 4.20
N ILE A 17 -3.70 2.54 5.27
CA ILE A 17 -3.53 1.99 6.63
C ILE A 17 -4.03 0.54 6.65
N ASN A 18 -5.26 0.29 6.20
CA ASN A 18 -5.85 -1.05 6.13
C ASN A 18 -5.00 -2.01 5.28
N ALA A 19 -4.35 -1.53 4.22
CA ALA A 19 -3.43 -2.38 3.46
C ALA A 19 -2.15 -2.73 4.26
N LEU A 20 -1.64 -1.86 5.14
CA LEU A 20 -0.53 -2.23 6.04
C LEU A 20 -0.96 -3.29 7.06
N GLU A 21 -2.17 -3.18 7.61
CA GLU A 21 -2.78 -4.17 8.51
C GLU A 21 -2.87 -5.55 7.85
N ASN A 22 -3.38 -5.61 6.61
CA ASN A 22 -3.38 -6.83 5.80
C ASN A 22 -1.98 -7.41 5.56
N HIS A 23 -0.94 -6.56 5.57
CA HIS A 23 0.48 -6.96 5.46
C HIS A 23 1.14 -7.19 6.83
N GLY A 24 0.35 -7.42 7.88
CA GLY A 24 0.82 -7.88 9.18
C GLY A 24 1.15 -6.78 10.19
N LEU A 25 0.71 -5.53 9.96
CA LEU A 25 0.96 -4.43 10.90
C LEU A 25 0.39 -4.73 12.29
N ASP A 26 -0.76 -5.40 12.34
CA ASP A 26 -1.45 -5.78 13.59
C ASP A 26 -0.89 -7.05 14.24
N ARG A 27 0.06 -7.72 13.57
CA ARG A 27 0.64 -8.97 14.06
C ARG A 27 2.05 -8.74 14.57
N CYS A 28 2.17 -8.34 15.83
CA CYS A 28 3.44 -8.27 16.54
C CYS A 28 3.54 -9.41 17.55
N LEU A 29 4.31 -10.46 17.23
CA LEU A 29 4.52 -11.60 18.14
C LEU A 29 5.61 -11.32 19.19
N ASP A 30 6.36 -10.23 19.01
CA ASP A 30 7.40 -9.80 19.94
C ASP A 30 6.86 -8.78 20.94
N HIS A 31 7.47 -8.74 22.12
CA HIS A 31 7.22 -7.70 23.12
C HIS A 31 8.19 -6.52 22.99
N GLY A 32 7.71 -5.33 23.37
CA GLY A 32 8.51 -4.11 23.45
C GLY A 32 8.70 -3.38 22.12
N LEU A 33 9.22 -2.16 22.22
CA LEU A 33 9.31 -1.21 21.10
C LEU A 33 10.16 -1.74 19.93
N ASN A 34 11.24 -2.48 20.23
CA ASN A 34 12.12 -3.01 19.20
C ASN A 34 11.43 -4.09 18.36
N GLY A 35 10.66 -4.98 18.98
CA GLY A 35 9.82 -5.96 18.30
C GLY A 35 8.77 -5.28 17.43
N PHE A 36 8.03 -4.33 18.02
CA PHE A 36 7.03 -3.54 17.30
C PHE A 36 7.60 -2.86 16.04
N LYS A 37 8.74 -2.17 16.15
CA LYS A 37 9.38 -1.51 15.01
C LYS A 37 9.75 -2.49 13.89
N ARG A 38 10.20 -3.72 14.20
CA ARG A 38 10.51 -4.74 13.19
C ARG A 38 9.27 -5.16 12.42
N TYR A 39 8.17 -5.45 13.11
CA TYR A 39 6.93 -5.88 12.47
C TYR A 39 6.30 -4.77 11.62
N VAL A 40 6.29 -3.54 12.12
CA VAL A 40 5.85 -2.36 11.33
C VAL A 40 6.70 -2.22 10.06
N ALA A 41 8.03 -2.31 10.18
CA ALA A 41 8.92 -2.22 9.03
C ALA A 41 8.65 -3.31 7.99
N LEU A 42 8.38 -4.54 8.45
CA LEU A 42 8.05 -5.66 7.55
C LEU A 42 6.77 -5.39 6.76
N SER A 43 5.72 -4.88 7.40
CA SER A 43 4.46 -4.54 6.74
C SER A 43 4.61 -3.42 5.71
N VAL A 44 5.45 -2.42 6.01
CA VAL A 44 5.81 -1.36 5.05
C VAL A 44 6.55 -1.95 3.83
N VAL A 45 7.52 -2.84 4.05
CA VAL A 45 8.25 -3.51 2.97
C VAL A 45 7.30 -4.34 2.09
N ALA A 46 6.43 -5.15 2.70
CA ALA A 46 5.45 -5.96 1.99
C ALA A 46 4.50 -5.11 1.13
N ARG A 47 3.99 -4.00 1.68
CA ARG A 47 3.16 -3.05 0.93
C ARG A 47 3.91 -2.44 -0.25
N ASN A 48 5.18 -2.08 -0.08
CA ASN A 48 5.98 -1.52 -1.16
C ASN A 48 6.19 -2.53 -2.31
N ILE A 49 6.42 -3.80 -1.99
CA ILE A 49 6.52 -4.87 -2.99
C ILE A 49 5.19 -5.01 -3.77
N GLN A 50 4.04 -4.98 -3.07
CA GLN A 50 2.73 -5.01 -3.72
C GLN A 50 2.54 -3.82 -4.70
N ILE A 51 2.93 -2.61 -4.29
CA ILE A 51 2.86 -1.41 -5.13
C ILE A 51 3.72 -1.56 -6.38
N LEU A 52 4.95 -2.07 -6.24
CA LEU A 52 5.83 -2.34 -7.38
C LEU A 52 5.18 -3.33 -8.35
N GLY A 53 4.61 -4.42 -7.84
CA GLY A 53 3.86 -5.39 -8.66
C GLY A 53 2.71 -4.74 -9.42
N HIS A 54 1.92 -3.91 -8.75
CA HIS A 54 0.82 -3.17 -9.39
C HIS A 54 1.32 -2.26 -10.51
N LEU A 55 2.42 -1.52 -10.29
CA LEU A 55 3.00 -0.64 -11.31
C LEU A 55 3.45 -1.42 -12.56
N LEU A 56 4.04 -2.60 -12.39
CA LEU A 56 4.44 -3.47 -13.49
C LEU A 56 3.22 -3.97 -14.28
N GLN A 57 2.16 -4.42 -13.58
CA GLN A 57 0.91 -4.85 -14.21
C GLN A 57 0.26 -3.72 -15.01
N GLN A 58 0.23 -2.50 -14.47
CA GLN A 58 -0.31 -1.32 -15.17
C GLN A 58 0.48 -0.98 -16.44
N LYS A 59 1.82 -1.10 -16.40
CA LYS A 59 2.67 -0.90 -17.58
C LYS A 59 2.34 -1.93 -18.67
N GLU A 60 2.17 -3.20 -18.29
CA GLU A 60 1.86 -4.26 -19.24
C GLU A 60 0.45 -4.11 -19.83
N LEU A 61 -0.55 -3.80 -19.01
CA LEU A 61 -1.91 -3.54 -19.49
C LEU A 61 -1.94 -2.39 -20.52
N LYS A 62 -1.18 -1.32 -20.29
CA LYS A 62 -1.05 -0.21 -21.25
C LYS A 62 -0.42 -0.66 -22.57
N ARG A 63 0.61 -1.52 -22.53
CA ARG A 63 1.22 -2.10 -23.74
C ARG A 63 0.24 -2.95 -24.54
N GLN A 64 -0.52 -3.80 -23.85
CA GLN A 64 -1.53 -4.65 -24.49
C GLN A 64 -2.64 -3.82 -25.14
N LYS A 65 -3.14 -2.78 -24.47
CA LYS A 65 -4.15 -1.86 -25.04
C LYS A 65 -3.66 -1.20 -26.32
N ARG A 66 -2.39 -0.77 -26.38
CA ARG A 66 -1.79 -0.19 -27.59
C ARG A 66 -1.69 -1.21 -28.72
N ARG A 67 -1.28 -2.45 -28.43
CA ARG A 67 -1.20 -3.53 -29.44
C ARG A 67 -2.56 -3.90 -30.02
N LYS A 68 -3.63 -3.83 -29.22
CA LYS A 68 -5.00 -4.12 -29.69
C LYS A 68 -5.62 -3.00 -30.51
N ALA A 69 -5.08 -1.78 -30.42
CA ALA A 69 -5.59 -0.60 -31.11
C ALA A 69 -4.85 -0.31 -32.43
N ALA A 70 -3.74 -0.99 -32.68
CA ALA A 70 -3.02 -1.01 -33.95
C ALA A 70 -3.47 -2.21 -34.79
#